data_AF-A0A1X2IQS8-F1
#
_entry.id   AF-A0A1X2IQS8-F1
#
_cell.length_a   1.000
_cell.length_b   1.000
_cell.length_c   1.000
_cell.angle_alpha   90.00
_cell.angle_beta   90.00
_cell.angle_gamma   90.00
#
_symmetry.space_group_name_H-M   'P 1'
#
loop_
_entity.id
_entity.type
_entity.pdbx_description
1 polymer ?
#
loop_
_entity_poly.entity_id
_entity_poly.type
_entity_poly.pdbx_seq_one_letter_code
_entity_poly.pdbx_strand_id
1 'polypeptide(L)' 'MAPVVPEITSNVQWISQMNVDIEPTAGRKSSIIGTIGPNTNSVEMITQLRNAGLNVVRMNFSHGSYEVSKPFF' A
#
# COMPACT_ATOMS: atom_id res chain seq x y z
N MET A 1 1.95 -35.07 -15.69
CA MET A 1 3.06 -35.01 -14.71
C MET A 1 2.93 -33.66 -14.01
N ALA A 2 2.52 -33.60 -12.74
CA ALA A 2 2.46 -32.33 -12.02
C ALA A 2 3.88 -31.76 -11.86
N PRO A 3 4.09 -30.44 -11.96
CA PRO A 3 5.41 -29.86 -11.77
C PRO A 3 5.88 -30.18 -10.35
N VAL A 4 7.03 -30.85 -10.24
CA VAL A 4 7.70 -31.08 -8.96
C VAL A 4 8.14 -29.72 -8.46
N VAL A 5 7.42 -29.16 -7.49
CA VAL A 5 7.84 -27.92 -6.83
C VAL A 5 9.12 -28.28 -6.06
N PRO A 6 10.30 -27.76 -6.43
CA PRO A 6 11.52 -28.10 -5.73
C PRO A 6 11.39 -27.61 -4.29
N GLU A 7 11.56 -28.49 -3.31
CA GLU A 7 11.64 -28.06 -1.91
C GLU A 7 12.80 -27.07 -1.79
N ILE A 8 12.49 -25.85 -1.35
CA ILE A 8 13.48 -24.79 -1.20
C ILE A 8 14.17 -25.01 0.13
N THR A 9 15.44 -25.42 0.07
CA THR A 9 16.21 -25.84 1.25
C THR A 9 17.04 -24.71 1.87
N SER A 10 17.22 -23.60 1.16
CA SER A 10 18.05 -22.48 1.63
C SER A 10 17.54 -21.11 1.16
N ASN A 11 17.89 -20.06 1.91
CA ASN A 11 17.56 -18.68 1.58
C ASN A 11 18.14 -18.24 0.22
N VAL A 12 19.35 -18.72 -0.12
CA VAL A 12 20.00 -18.38 -1.40
C VAL A 12 19.27 -19.02 -2.58
N GLN A 13 18.86 -20.29 -2.44
CA GLN A 13 18.05 -20.96 -3.46
C GLN A 13 16.71 -20.24 -3.67
N TRP A 14 16.08 -19.77 -2.59
CA TRP A 14 14.82 -19.01 -2.67
C TRP A 14 14.97 -17.71 -3.48
N ILE A 15 15.98 -16.89 -3.16
CA ILE A 15 16.22 -15.61 -3.84
C ILE A 15 16.59 -15.84 -5.31
N SER A 16 17.37 -16.89 -5.60
CA SER A 16 17.78 -17.22 -6.98
C SER A 16 16.62 -17.66 -7.87
N GLN A 17 15.52 -18.13 -7.27
CA GLN A 17 14.32 -18.59 -7.98
C GLN A 17 13.24 -17.49 -8.12
N MET A 18 13.53 -16.24 -7.74
CA MET A 18 12.60 -15.14 -7.96
C MET A 18 12.35 -14.92 -9.46
N ASN A 19 11.08 -14.85 -9.84
CA ASN A 19 10.68 -14.66 -11.23
C ASN A 19 9.67 -13.52 -11.33
N VAL A 20 9.93 -12.59 -12.25
CA VAL A 20 9.10 -11.39 -12.50
C VAL A 20 7.86 -11.68 -13.35
N ASP A 21 7.85 -12.79 -14.09
CA ASP A 21 6.75 -13.20 -14.96
C ASP A 21 5.65 -13.97 -14.21
N ILE A 22 5.85 -14.23 -12.90
CA ILE A 22 4.87 -14.91 -12.05
C ILE A 22 3.92 -13.88 -11.45
N GLU A 23 2.66 -13.93 -11.87
CA GLU A 23 1.59 -13.13 -11.29
C GLU A 23 1.28 -13.57 -9.84
N PRO A 24 1.26 -12.65 -8.86
CA PRO A 24 0.97 -12.98 -7.48
C PRO A 24 -0.49 -13.43 -7.31
N THR A 25 -0.69 -14.67 -6.84
CA THR A 25 -2.03 -15.26 -6.66
C THR A 25 -2.76 -14.73 -5.40
N ALA A 26 -2.03 -14.22 -4.41
CA ALA A 26 -2.59 -13.76 -3.15
C ALA A 26 -2.87 -12.25 -3.17
N GLY A 27 -4.04 -11.86 -2.64
CA GLY A 27 -4.37 -10.45 -2.41
C GLY A 27 -3.36 -9.77 -1.46
N ARG A 28 -3.19 -8.45 -1.63
CA ARG A 28 -2.27 -7.65 -0.80
C ARG A 28 -2.66 -7.76 0.68
N LYS A 29 -1.77 -8.35 1.49
CA LYS A 29 -1.96 -8.48 2.94
C LYS A 29 -1.56 -7.22 3.71
N SER A 30 -0.63 -6.44 3.16
CA SER A 30 -0.10 -5.24 3.81
C SER A 30 -1.01 -4.03 3.61
N SER A 31 -1.28 -3.31 4.69
CA SER A 31 -2.00 -2.03 4.66
C SER A 31 -1.09 -0.89 4.21
N ILE A 32 -1.62 0.02 3.39
CA ILE A 32 -0.91 1.23 2.95
C ILE A 32 -1.38 2.41 3.80
N ILE A 33 -0.43 3.09 4.43
CA ILE A 33 -0.65 4.31 5.21
C ILE A 33 -0.04 5.49 4.45
N GLY A 34 -0.84 6.52 4.20
CA GLY A 34 -0.44 7.72 3.45
C GLY A 34 -0.71 8.98 4.25
N THR A 35 0.21 9.94 4.22
CA THR A 35 0.01 11.23 4.89
C THR A 35 -0.70 12.17 3.94
N ILE A 36 -1.83 12.73 4.36
CA ILE A 36 -2.55 13.72 3.55
C ILE A 36 -2.10 15.14 3.90
N GLY A 37 -2.10 16.01 2.90
CA GLY A 37 -1.83 17.43 3.04
C GLY A 37 -2.91 18.28 2.35
N PRO A 38 -2.74 19.60 2.30
CA PRO A 38 -3.72 20.53 1.71
C PRO A 38 -4.03 20.24 0.23
N ASN A 39 -3.06 19.72 -0.53
CA ASN A 39 -3.25 19.34 -1.94
C ASN A 39 -4.04 18.03 -2.13
N THR A 40 -4.27 17.27 -1.06
CA THR A 40 -5.00 15.98 -1.09
C THR A 40 -6.23 16.01 -0.16
N ASN A 41 -6.72 17.21 0.16
CA ASN A 41 -7.87 17.45 1.06
C ASN A 41 -9.22 17.46 0.31
N SER A 42 -9.24 17.21 -1.00
CA SER A 42 -10.50 17.09 -1.74
C SER A 42 -11.06 15.67 -1.65
N VAL A 43 -12.40 15.56 -1.62
CA VAL A 43 -13.12 14.28 -1.56
C VAL A 43 -12.78 13.41 -2.78
N GLU A 44 -12.59 14.04 -3.93
CA GLU A 44 -12.22 13.38 -5.18
C GLU A 44 -10.84 12.73 -5.07
N MET A 45 -9.86 13.43 -4.49
CA MET A 45 -8.51 12.88 -4.33
C MET A 45 -8.47 11.76 -3.31
N ILE A 46 -9.17 11.89 -2.18
CA ILE A 46 -9.23 10.82 -1.19
C ILE A 46 -9.89 9.57 -1.78
N THR A 47 -10.91 9.75 -2.62
CA THR A 47 -11.56 8.65 -3.33
C THR A 47 -10.61 7.97 -4.31
N GLN A 48 -9.85 8.75 -5.09
CA GLN A 48 -8.82 8.21 -5.99
C GLN A 48 -7.74 7.45 -5.22
N LEU A 49 -7.28 8.00 -4.10
CA LEU A 49 -6.28 7.36 -3.23
C LEU A 49 -6.80 6.05 -2.62
N ARG A 50 -8.07 6.03 -2.18
CA ARG A 50 -8.72 4.81 -1.69
C ARG A 50 -8.78 3.73 -2.78
N ASN A 51 -9.17 4.11 -4.00
CA ASN A 51 -9.22 3.18 -5.14
C ASN A 51 -7.84 2.68 -5.57
N ALA A 52 -6.81 3.52 -5.45
CA ALA A 52 -5.41 3.13 -5.65
C ALA A 52 -4.87 2.21 -4.53
N GLY A 53 -5.61 2.05 -3.43
CA GLY A 53 -5.30 1.11 -2.36
C GLY A 53 -4.76 1.74 -1.07
N LEU A 54 -5.00 3.03 -0.83
CA LEU A 54 -4.77 3.65 0.48
C LEU A 54 -5.73 3.06 1.52
N ASN A 55 -5.21 2.56 2.65
CA ASN A 55 -6.03 2.00 3.73
C ASN A 55 -6.20 2.99 4.88
N VAL A 56 -5.14 3.68 5.26
CA VAL A 56 -5.13 4.58 6.42
C VAL A 56 -4.56 5.93 6.01
N VAL A 57 -5.24 6.98 6.45
CA VAL A 57 -4.82 8.35 6.27
C VAL A 57 -4.14 8.84 7.56
N ARG A 58 -2.91 9.32 7.44
CA ARG A 58 -2.18 10.02 8.50
C ARG A 58 -2.35 11.52 8.32
N MET A 59 -2.85 12.20 9.34
CA MET A 59 -2.85 13.67 9.40
C MET A 59 -1.73 14.12 10.32
N ASN A 60 -0.86 15.01 9.83
CA ASN A 60 0.22 15.57 10.64
C ASN A 60 -0.20 16.92 11.24
N PHE A 61 -0.55 16.92 12.52
CA PHE A 61 -1.06 18.10 13.24
C PHE A 61 0.02 19.07 13.73
N SER A 62 1.31 18.80 13.48
CA SER A 62 2.40 19.67 13.93
C SER A 62 2.49 21.02 13.21
N HIS A 63 1.90 21.14 12.01
CA HIS A 63 2.04 22.31 11.14
C HIS A 63 0.70 22.98 10.78
N GLY A 64 -0.43 22.50 11.30
CA GLY A 64 -1.76 22.97 10.93
C GLY A 64 -2.39 23.80 12.04
N SER A 65 -2.61 25.10 11.79
CA SER A 65 -3.64 25.84 12.51
C SER A 65 -4.98 25.11 12.36
N TYR A 66 -5.78 25.11 13.43
CA TYR A 66 -7.05 24.38 13.61
C TYR A 66 -8.09 24.59 12.47
N GLU A 67 -7.86 25.58 11.61
CA GLU A 67 -8.69 25.96 10.46
C GLU A 67 -8.54 25.00 9.27
N VAL A 68 -7.33 24.44 9.03
CA VAL A 68 -7.09 23.51 7.90
C VAL A 68 -7.75 22.15 8.14
N SER A 69 -8.04 21.81 9.41
CA SER A 69 -8.76 20.60 9.82
C SER A 69 -10.29 20.73 9.81
N LYS A 70 -10.86 21.94 9.67
CA LYS A 70 -12.32 22.12 9.58
C LYS A 70 -13.01 21.48 8.37
N PRO A 71 -12.39 21.33 7.17
CA PRO A 71 -13.06 20.65 6.05
C PRO A 71 -13.24 19.13 6.25
N PHE A 72 -12.59 18.56 7.27
CA PHE A 72 -12.59 17.12 7.53
C PHE A 72 -13.58 16.67 8.63
N PHE A 73 -14.13 17.59 9.42
CA PHE A 73 -15.10 17.33 10.49
C PHE A 73 -16.48 17.87 10.16
#